data_AF-A0A7C9DWH1-F1
#
_entry.id   AF-A0A7C9DWH1-F1
#
_cell.length_a   1.000
_cell.length_b   1.000
_cell.length_c   1.000
_cell.angle_alpha   90.00
_cell.angle_beta   90.00
_cell.angle_gamma   90.00
#
_symmetry.space_group_name_H-M   'P 1'
#
loop_
_entity.id
_entity.type
_entity.pdbx_description
1 polymer ?
#
loop_
_entity_poly.entity_id
_entity_poly.type
_entity_poly.pdbx_seq_one_letter_code
_entity_poly.pdbx_strand_id
1 'polypeptide(L)'
;GVISWFAAKCDLILLLFDPHKLDVSDEFKRVISSLRGHDDKIRVVLNKADQVDTQQLMRVYGALMWSLGKVLNTPEVVRVYIGSFNDKPINEEAVGPMGKDLFEREQNDLLADLKDIPKKACDRRINEFVKRARSAKIHAYIIGHLKKEMPSMIGKSKAQRRLIENLEKEFVKVQREFHLPAGDFPYVEHFREILSGYDIDKFEKLKPKMIQAVDDMLGYDIPELLKNFRNPYD
;
A
#
# COMPACT_ATOMS: atom_id res chain seq x y z
N GLY A 1 11.83 3.62 8.89
CA GLY A 1 13.07 4.22 8.33
C GLY A 1 12.73 5.39 7.42
N VAL A 2 13.74 6.16 6.98
CA VAL A 2 13.55 7.37 6.14
C VAL A 2 12.77 7.07 4.85
N ILE A 3 13.04 5.93 4.20
CA ILE A 3 12.32 5.51 2.99
C ILE A 3 10.82 5.35 3.23
N SER A 4 10.42 4.64 4.28
CA SER A 4 9.01 4.47 4.65
C SER A 4 8.32 5.80 4.94
N TRP A 5 9.03 6.78 5.51
CA TRP A 5 8.49 8.12 5.71
C TRP A 5 8.23 8.86 4.39
N PHE A 6 9.15 8.77 3.43
CA PHE A 6 8.93 9.33 2.09
C PHE A 6 7.81 8.60 1.37
N ALA A 7 7.78 7.27 1.43
CA ALA A 7 6.75 6.44 0.82
C ALA A 7 5.35 6.83 1.31
N ALA A 8 5.20 7.17 2.59
CA ALA A 8 3.93 7.64 3.13
C ALA A 8 3.48 9.00 2.55
N LYS A 9 4.42 9.86 2.14
CA LYS A 9 4.16 11.26 1.74
C LYS A 9 4.21 11.53 0.24
N CYS A 10 4.93 10.73 -0.53
CA CYS A 10 5.05 10.92 -1.97
C CYS A 10 3.79 10.43 -2.70
N ASP A 11 3.56 10.93 -3.91
CA ASP A 11 2.48 10.46 -4.77
C ASP A 11 2.96 9.36 -5.75
N LEU A 12 4.27 9.30 -6.02
CA LEU A 12 4.92 8.34 -6.92
C LEU A 12 6.27 7.91 -6.36
N ILE A 13 6.65 6.65 -6.62
CA ILE A 13 7.99 6.11 -6.35
C ILE A 13 8.53 5.49 -7.63
N LEU A 14 9.63 6.03 -8.14
CA LEU A 14 10.35 5.47 -9.30
C LEU A 14 11.46 4.54 -8.83
N LEU A 15 11.42 3.28 -9.25
CA LEU A 15 12.51 2.32 -9.07
C LEU A 15 13.25 2.17 -10.40
N LEU A 16 14.48 2.69 -10.45
CA LEU A 16 15.32 2.70 -11.64
C LEU A 16 16.27 1.50 -11.65
N PHE A 17 16.29 0.78 -12.76
CA PHE A 17 17.20 -0.33 -13.01
C PHE A 17 17.99 -0.09 -14.30
N ASP A 18 19.22 -0.58 -14.33
CA ASP A 18 20.11 -0.53 -15.50
C ASP A 18 20.29 -1.96 -16.02
N PRO A 19 19.96 -2.27 -17.29
CA PRO A 19 20.04 -3.60 -17.84
C PRO A 19 21.47 -4.13 -17.96
N HIS A 20 22.46 -3.25 -18.06
CA HIS A 20 23.86 -3.63 -18.12
C HIS A 20 24.39 -4.09 -16.76
N LYS A 21 23.82 -3.57 -15.67
CA LYS A 21 24.21 -3.85 -14.28
C LYS A 21 23.02 -4.27 -13.43
N LEU A 22 22.18 -5.16 -13.96
CA LEU A 22 21.02 -5.63 -13.22
C LEU A 22 21.46 -6.47 -12.01
N ASP A 23 21.53 -5.82 -10.85
CA ASP A 23 21.70 -6.48 -9.56
C ASP A 23 20.67 -5.94 -8.56
N VAL A 24 19.81 -6.83 -8.08
CA VAL A 24 18.85 -6.52 -7.01
C VAL A 24 19.49 -6.94 -5.69
N SER A 25 20.35 -6.05 -5.19
CA SER A 25 21.11 -6.28 -3.95
C SER A 25 20.18 -6.47 -2.74
N ASP A 26 20.69 -7.10 -1.69
CA ASP A 26 19.89 -7.29 -0.46
C ASP A 26 19.51 -5.97 0.22
N GLU A 27 20.31 -4.91 0.02
CA GLU A 27 19.95 -3.57 0.45
C GLU A 27 18.75 -3.04 -0.32
N PHE A 28 18.74 -3.21 -1.65
CA PHE A 28 17.61 -2.81 -2.48
C PHE A 28 16.35 -3.59 -2.16
N LYS A 29 16.47 -4.90 -1.88
CA LYS A 29 15.35 -5.72 -1.39
C LYS A 29 14.77 -5.17 -0.08
N ARG A 30 15.62 -4.78 0.88
CA ARG A 30 15.18 -4.15 2.14
C ARG A 30 14.46 -2.83 1.90
N VAL A 31 14.93 -2.02 0.95
CA VAL A 31 14.26 -0.78 0.53
C VAL A 31 12.88 -1.08 -0.02
N ILE A 32 12.75 -2.00 -0.98
CA ILE A 32 11.45 -2.38 -1.56
C ILE A 32 10.52 -2.95 -0.48
N SER A 33 11.01 -3.81 0.41
CA SER A 33 10.20 -4.33 1.53
C SER A 33 9.70 -3.22 2.45
N SER A 34 10.42 -2.11 2.60
CA SER A 34 9.98 -0.94 3.38
C SER A 34 8.90 -0.10 2.68
N LEU A 35 8.63 -0.36 1.40
CA LEU A 35 7.56 0.27 0.61
C LEU A 35 6.25 -0.51 0.64
N ARG A 36 6.20 -1.67 1.32
CA ARG A 36 5.00 -2.51 1.41
C ARG A 36 3.79 -1.69 1.87
N GLY A 37 2.67 -1.82 1.16
CA GLY A 37 1.44 -1.04 1.40
C GLY A 37 1.39 0.29 0.62
N HIS A 38 2.44 0.59 -0.13
CA HIS A 38 2.51 1.70 -1.10
C HIS A 38 2.80 1.19 -2.51
N ASP A 39 2.48 -0.08 -2.79
CA ASP A 39 2.75 -0.76 -4.06
C ASP A 39 2.11 -0.03 -5.25
N ASP A 40 0.97 0.63 -5.02
CA ASP A 40 0.23 1.42 -6.00
C ASP A 40 0.99 2.69 -6.48
N LYS A 41 1.95 3.19 -5.68
CA LYS A 41 2.84 4.31 -6.05
C LYS A 41 4.01 3.89 -6.91
N ILE A 42 4.32 2.60 -6.94
CA ILE A 42 5.58 2.12 -7.51
C ILE A 42 5.43 2.08 -9.03
N ARG A 43 6.41 2.67 -9.72
CA ARG A 43 6.67 2.46 -11.13
C ARG A 43 8.11 2.03 -11.30
N VAL A 44 8.31 0.99 -12.09
CA VAL A 44 9.63 0.46 -12.36
C VAL A 44 10.08 0.97 -13.71
N VAL A 45 11.33 1.41 -13.80
CA VAL A 45 11.90 1.94 -15.03
C VAL A 45 13.19 1.18 -15.30
N LEU A 46 13.24 0.46 -16.41
CA LEU A 46 14.45 -0.14 -16.94
C LEU A 46 15.11 0.86 -17.88
N ASN A 47 16.02 1.66 -17.32
CA ASN A 47 16.70 2.76 -17.98
C ASN A 47 17.96 2.27 -18.71
N LYS A 48 18.39 2.97 -19.78
CA LYS A 48 19.53 2.62 -20.64
C LYS A 48 19.36 1.30 -21.40
N ALA A 49 18.12 0.99 -21.78
CA ALA A 49 17.79 -0.19 -22.58
C ALA A 49 18.46 -0.20 -23.97
N ASP A 50 18.97 0.94 -24.44
CA ASP A 50 19.73 1.11 -25.68
C ASP A 50 21.18 0.59 -25.61
N GLN A 51 21.68 0.23 -24.42
CA GLN A 51 23.04 -0.28 -24.23
C GLN A 51 23.17 -1.80 -24.37
N VAL A 52 22.05 -2.50 -24.60
CA VAL A 52 21.99 -3.95 -24.70
C VAL A 52 21.18 -4.35 -25.94
N ASP A 53 21.49 -5.50 -26.51
CA ASP A 53 20.70 -6.05 -27.62
C ASP A 53 19.32 -6.53 -27.15
N THR A 54 18.40 -6.74 -28.10
CA THR A 54 17.02 -7.16 -27.82
C THR A 54 16.93 -8.49 -27.05
N GLN A 55 17.79 -9.47 -27.33
CA GLN A 55 17.74 -10.76 -26.63
C GLN A 55 18.20 -10.61 -25.18
N GLN A 56 19.27 -9.86 -24.95
CA GLN A 56 19.77 -9.54 -23.62
C GLN A 56 18.71 -8.73 -22.83
N LEU A 57 18.08 -7.75 -23.47
CA LEU A 57 17.02 -6.95 -22.87
C LEU A 57 15.86 -7.82 -22.38
N MET A 58 15.39 -8.78 -23.19
CA MET A 58 14.33 -9.71 -22.79
C MET A 58 14.73 -10.61 -21.61
N ARG A 59 15.99 -11.07 -21.56
CA ARG A 59 16.50 -11.85 -20.42
C ARG A 59 16.56 -11.03 -19.14
N VAL A 60 17.07 -9.80 -19.23
CA VAL A 60 17.15 -8.86 -18.12
C VAL A 60 15.75 -8.51 -17.60
N TYR A 61 14.81 -8.22 -18.50
CA TYR A 61 13.42 -7.94 -18.16
C TYR A 61 12.79 -9.11 -17.40
N GLY A 62 12.95 -10.34 -17.90
CA GLY A 62 12.46 -11.54 -17.21
C GLY A 62 13.07 -11.73 -15.82
N ALA A 63 14.38 -11.52 -15.68
CA ALA A 63 15.07 -11.60 -14.40
C ALA A 63 14.59 -10.54 -13.40
N LEU A 64 14.37 -9.30 -13.86
CA LEU A 64 13.83 -8.22 -13.05
C LEU A 64 12.42 -8.53 -12.54
N MET A 65 11.52 -8.95 -13.44
CA MET A 65 10.15 -9.30 -13.09
C MET A 65 10.08 -10.44 -12.07
N TRP A 66 10.90 -11.47 -12.27
CA TRP A 66 11.02 -12.57 -11.32
C TRP A 66 11.49 -12.11 -9.93
N SER A 67 12.50 -11.23 -9.88
CA SER A 67 13.01 -10.69 -8.62
C SER A 67 11.97 -9.81 -7.92
N LEU A 68 11.31 -8.91 -8.65
CA LEU A 68 10.25 -8.05 -8.12
C LEU A 68 9.06 -8.84 -7.59
N GLY A 69 8.63 -9.90 -8.29
CA GLY A 69 7.56 -10.78 -7.83
C GLY A 69 7.86 -11.43 -6.48
N LYS A 70 9.12 -11.82 -6.24
CA LYS A 70 9.55 -12.37 -4.94
C LYS A 70 9.57 -11.32 -3.82
N VAL A 71 9.93 -10.08 -4.13
CA VAL A 71 10.16 -9.05 -3.11
C VAL A 71 8.90 -8.27 -2.76
N LEU A 72 8.06 -7.92 -3.75
CA LEU A 72 6.83 -7.17 -3.54
C LEU A 72 5.73 -8.03 -2.90
N ASN A 73 5.70 -9.34 -3.20
CA ASN A 73 4.75 -10.29 -2.63
C ASN A 73 3.28 -9.80 -2.76
N THR A 74 2.95 -9.27 -3.94
CA THR A 74 1.61 -8.87 -4.35
C THR A 74 1.23 -9.68 -5.59
N PRO A 75 -0.04 -10.12 -5.73
CA PRO A 75 -0.49 -10.80 -6.94
C PRO A 75 -0.52 -9.88 -8.17
N GLU A 76 -0.45 -8.56 -7.97
CA GLU A 76 -0.48 -7.57 -9.04
C GLU A 76 0.89 -7.38 -9.70
N VAL A 77 0.91 -7.35 -11.02
CA VAL A 77 2.15 -7.16 -11.79
C VAL A 77 2.44 -5.68 -11.91
N VAL A 78 3.62 -5.24 -11.45
CA VAL A 78 4.05 -3.85 -11.56
C VAL A 78 4.41 -3.52 -13.02
N ARG A 79 3.93 -2.37 -13.51
CA ARG A 79 4.30 -1.84 -14.83
C ARG A 79 5.78 -1.45 -14.83
N VAL A 80 6.52 -1.98 -15.81
CA VAL A 80 7.91 -1.64 -16.08
C VAL A 80 7.95 -0.83 -17.38
N TYR A 81 8.51 0.37 -17.31
CA TYR A 81 8.79 1.22 -18.47
C TYR A 81 10.19 0.94 -18.98
N ILE A 82 10.33 0.63 -20.25
CA ILE A 82 11.61 0.27 -20.87
C ILE A 82 12.06 1.38 -21.80
N GLY A 83 13.27 1.89 -21.60
CA GLY A 83 13.81 2.89 -22.51
C GLY A 83 15.15 3.45 -22.09
N SER A 84 15.58 4.50 -22.79
CA SER A 84 16.75 5.30 -22.41
C SER A 84 16.30 6.70 -22.05
N PHE A 85 16.30 7.05 -20.77
CA PHE A 85 15.79 8.33 -20.26
C PHE A 85 16.96 9.31 -20.10
N ASN A 86 17.63 9.60 -21.21
CA ASN A 86 18.73 10.57 -21.28
C ASN A 86 18.48 11.59 -22.41
N ASP A 87 19.34 12.59 -22.48
CA ASP A 87 19.35 13.65 -23.49
C ASP A 87 20.05 13.24 -24.79
N LYS A 88 20.54 12.00 -24.87
CA LYS A 88 21.31 11.50 -26.01
C LYS A 88 20.37 10.81 -27.01
N PRO A 89 20.70 10.87 -28.32
CA PRO A 89 19.98 10.09 -29.30
C PRO A 89 20.10 8.59 -28.99
N ILE A 90 19.00 7.87 -29.15
CA ILE A 90 18.95 6.41 -29.01
C ILE A 90 19.95 5.80 -30.01
N ASN A 91 20.74 4.82 -29.56
CA ASN A 91 21.62 4.08 -30.45
C ASN A 91 20.80 3.18 -31.40
N GLU A 92 20.36 3.73 -32.53
CA GLU A 92 19.48 3.04 -33.48
C GLU A 92 20.11 1.74 -34.05
N GLU A 93 21.44 1.67 -34.13
CA GLU A 93 22.15 0.47 -34.60
C GLU A 93 22.04 -0.71 -33.61
N ALA A 94 21.99 -0.44 -32.31
CA ALA A 94 21.97 -1.49 -31.28
C ALA A 94 20.56 -2.09 -31.07
N VAL A 95 19.51 -1.28 -31.23
CA VAL A 95 18.13 -1.67 -30.86
C VAL A 95 17.25 -1.94 -32.09
N GLY A 96 17.69 -1.46 -33.26
CA GLY A 96 16.91 -1.53 -34.50
C GLY A 96 15.65 -0.65 -34.49
N PRO A 97 14.92 -0.61 -35.62
CA PRO A 97 13.76 0.29 -35.78
C PRO A 97 12.59 -0.04 -34.86
N MET A 98 12.40 -1.31 -34.49
CA MET A 98 11.35 -1.72 -33.54
C MET A 98 11.67 -1.29 -32.10
N GLY A 99 12.95 -1.21 -31.74
CA GLY A 99 13.40 -0.78 -30.41
C GLY A 99 13.14 0.71 -30.16
N LYS A 100 13.38 1.54 -31.17
CA LYS A 100 13.14 2.98 -31.11
C LYS A 100 11.66 3.30 -30.84
N ASP A 101 10.75 2.74 -31.65
CA ASP A 101 9.30 2.94 -31.49
C ASP A 101 8.82 2.43 -30.12
N LEU A 102 9.33 1.29 -29.64
CA LEU A 102 9.03 0.80 -28.29
C LEU A 102 9.47 1.80 -27.22
N PHE A 103 10.71 2.29 -27.27
CA PHE A 103 11.23 3.21 -26.24
C PHE A 103 10.49 4.55 -26.24
N GLU A 104 10.19 5.10 -27.42
CA GLU A 104 9.41 6.34 -27.53
C GLU A 104 7.99 6.16 -26.96
N ARG A 105 7.34 5.02 -27.24
CA ARG A 105 6.02 4.70 -26.66
C ARG A 105 6.09 4.55 -25.14
N GLU A 106 7.04 3.79 -24.62
CA GLU A 106 7.19 3.59 -23.17
C GLU A 106 7.56 4.90 -22.44
N GLN A 107 8.35 5.78 -23.07
CA GLN A 107 8.61 7.13 -22.56
C GLN A 107 7.35 8.00 -22.53
N ASN A 108 6.56 7.97 -23.61
CA ASN A 108 5.30 8.69 -23.68
C ASN A 108 4.29 8.18 -22.65
N ASP A 109 4.21 6.86 -22.45
CA ASP A 109 3.38 6.24 -21.42
C ASP A 109 3.82 6.66 -20.02
N LEU A 110 5.12 6.68 -19.74
CA LEU A 110 5.64 7.18 -18.46
C LEU A 110 5.28 8.66 -18.29
N LEU A 111 5.51 9.50 -19.30
CA LEU A 111 5.18 10.92 -19.26
C LEU A 111 3.67 11.16 -19.04
N ALA A 112 2.81 10.37 -19.68
CA ALA A 112 1.37 10.43 -19.47
C ALA A 112 1.02 10.07 -18.02
N ASP A 113 1.59 8.98 -17.48
CA ASP A 113 1.38 8.59 -16.08
C ASP A 113 1.91 9.66 -15.10
N LEU A 114 3.05 10.30 -15.41
CA LEU A 114 3.61 11.41 -14.63
C LEU A 114 2.70 12.64 -14.64
N LYS A 115 2.12 12.98 -15.79
CA LYS A 115 1.15 14.09 -15.92
C LYS A 115 -0.14 13.82 -15.17
N ASP A 116 -0.55 12.56 -15.09
CA ASP A 116 -1.75 12.11 -14.39
C ASP A 116 -1.57 12.01 -12.86
N ILE A 117 -0.34 12.13 -12.32
CA ILE A 117 -0.08 12.02 -10.88
C ILE A 117 -0.99 12.94 -10.06
N PRO A 118 -1.13 14.25 -10.36
CA PRO A 118 -1.90 15.15 -9.51
C PRO A 118 -3.38 14.73 -9.45
N LYS A 119 -3.92 14.27 -10.58
CA LYS A 119 -5.27 13.72 -10.70
C LYS A 119 -5.41 12.48 -9.81
N LYS A 120 -4.53 11.49 -10.00
CA LYS A 120 -4.51 10.24 -9.22
C LYS A 120 -4.25 10.47 -7.73
N ALA A 121 -3.45 11.47 -7.37
CA ALA A 121 -3.13 11.82 -5.99
C ALA A 121 -4.37 12.28 -5.22
N CYS A 122 -5.29 13.00 -5.87
CA CYS A 122 -6.55 13.41 -5.26
C CYS A 122 -7.41 12.18 -4.93
N ASP A 123 -7.67 11.32 -5.91
CA ASP A 123 -8.48 10.11 -5.74
C ASP A 123 -7.86 9.19 -4.69
N ARG A 124 -6.53 9.06 -4.72
CA ARG A 124 -5.75 8.30 -3.75
C ARG A 124 -5.92 8.83 -2.33
N ARG A 125 -5.86 10.15 -2.11
CA ARG A 125 -6.04 10.73 -0.76
C ARG A 125 -7.41 10.39 -0.18
N ILE A 126 -8.45 10.41 -1.01
CA ILE A 126 -9.80 10.00 -0.62
C ILE A 126 -9.82 8.51 -0.25
N ASN A 127 -9.21 7.66 -1.07
CA ASN A 127 -9.11 6.22 -0.79
C ASN A 127 -8.35 5.92 0.51
N GLU A 128 -7.24 6.60 0.77
CA GLU A 128 -6.47 6.46 2.02
C GLU A 128 -7.28 6.95 3.24
N PHE A 129 -8.05 8.02 3.08
CA PHE A 129 -8.97 8.50 4.12
C PHE A 129 -10.05 7.45 4.42
N VAL A 130 -10.67 6.85 3.39
CA VAL A 130 -11.66 5.77 3.53
C VAL A 130 -11.06 4.56 4.26
N LYS A 131 -9.87 4.10 3.84
CA LYS A 131 -9.15 2.99 4.51
C LYS A 131 -8.90 3.31 5.98
N ARG A 132 -8.44 4.53 6.29
CA ARG A 132 -8.17 4.97 7.66
C ARG A 132 -9.44 5.05 8.51
N ALA A 133 -10.53 5.59 7.97
CA ALA A 133 -11.81 5.66 8.66
C ALA A 133 -12.34 4.26 9.01
N ARG A 134 -12.23 3.31 8.07
CA ARG A 134 -12.60 1.91 8.31
C ARG A 134 -11.72 1.26 9.37
N SER A 135 -10.41 1.46 9.32
CA SER A 135 -9.47 0.94 10.31
C SER A 135 -9.77 1.50 11.71
N ALA A 136 -10.09 2.80 11.81
CA ALA A 136 -10.50 3.43 13.07
C ALA A 136 -11.81 2.85 13.62
N LYS A 137 -12.82 2.63 12.75
CA LYS A 137 -14.08 1.98 13.11
C LYS A 137 -13.86 0.56 13.66
N ILE A 138 -13.02 -0.25 12.99
CA ILE A 138 -12.68 -1.61 13.43
C ILE A 138 -11.95 -1.58 14.76
N HIS A 139 -10.97 -0.67 14.92
CA HIS A 139 -10.28 -0.48 16.19
C HIS A 139 -11.26 -0.14 17.31
N ALA A 140 -12.23 0.75 17.06
CA ALA A 140 -13.26 1.10 18.04
C ALA A 140 -14.12 -0.12 18.43
N TYR A 141 -14.49 -0.99 17.49
CA TYR A 141 -15.20 -2.23 17.80
C TYR A 141 -14.36 -3.21 18.63
N ILE A 142 -13.08 -3.38 18.28
CA ILE A 142 -12.16 -4.24 19.05
C ILE A 142 -12.07 -3.75 20.49
N ILE A 143 -11.78 -2.46 20.69
CA ILE A 143 -11.66 -1.87 22.03
C ILE A 143 -12.97 -1.95 22.80
N GLY A 144 -14.09 -1.64 22.13
CA GLY A 144 -15.43 -1.75 22.71
C GLY A 144 -15.80 -3.17 23.14
N HIS A 145 -15.44 -4.17 22.32
CA HIS A 145 -15.62 -5.59 22.63
C HIS A 145 -14.76 -6.03 23.81
N LEU A 146 -13.47 -5.71 23.80
CA LEU A 146 -12.57 -6.02 24.91
C LEU A 146 -13.05 -5.40 26.22
N LYS A 147 -13.53 -4.15 26.18
CA LYS A 147 -14.12 -3.48 27.36
C LYS A 147 -15.41 -4.16 27.83
N LYS A 148 -16.25 -4.64 26.90
CA LYS A 148 -17.50 -5.37 27.19
C LYS A 148 -17.23 -6.72 27.86
N GLU A 149 -16.15 -7.41 27.50
CA GLU A 149 -15.74 -8.70 28.08
C GLU A 149 -15.03 -8.60 29.44
N MET A 150 -14.69 -7.39 29.90
CA MET A 150 -14.04 -7.19 31.20
C MET A 150 -15.05 -7.30 32.36
N PRO A 151 -14.70 -8.02 33.45
CA PRO A 151 -15.55 -8.11 34.63
C PRO A 151 -15.57 -6.77 35.40
N SER A 152 -16.73 -6.38 35.92
CA SER A 152 -16.88 -5.09 36.61
C SER A 152 -16.20 -5.02 37.98
N MET A 153 -16.06 -6.15 38.70
CA MET A 153 -15.57 -6.17 40.08
C MET A 153 -14.30 -7.00 40.26
N ILE A 154 -14.37 -8.33 40.16
CA ILE A 154 -13.28 -9.25 40.54
C ILE A 154 -12.71 -9.97 39.31
N GLY A 155 -11.40 -10.23 39.33
CA GLY A 155 -10.72 -11.05 38.32
C GLY A 155 -10.26 -10.29 37.07
N LYS A 156 -10.24 -8.95 37.11
CA LYS A 156 -9.84 -8.08 35.98
C LYS A 156 -8.49 -8.48 35.36
N SER A 157 -7.45 -8.66 36.17
CA SER A 157 -6.12 -9.04 35.68
C SER A 157 -6.08 -10.43 35.04
N LYS A 158 -6.93 -11.37 35.49
CA LYS A 158 -7.04 -12.71 34.90
C LYS A 158 -7.84 -12.64 33.58
N ALA A 159 -8.91 -11.86 33.54
CA ALA A 159 -9.71 -11.63 32.34
C ALA A 159 -8.90 -10.92 31.25
N GLN A 160 -8.15 -9.87 31.59
CA GLN A 160 -7.29 -9.17 30.65
C GLN A 160 -6.24 -10.10 30.03
N ARG A 161 -5.52 -10.89 30.85
CA ARG A 161 -4.56 -11.88 30.32
C ARG A 161 -5.23 -12.86 29.36
N ARG A 162 -6.38 -13.42 29.75
CA ARG A 162 -7.15 -14.33 28.89
C ARG A 162 -7.54 -13.70 27.55
N LEU A 163 -7.98 -12.43 27.56
CA LEU A 163 -8.38 -11.70 26.36
C LEU A 163 -7.18 -11.44 25.42
N ILE A 164 -6.03 -11.07 25.98
CA ILE A 164 -4.78 -10.85 25.24
C ILE A 164 -4.25 -12.17 24.65
N GLU A 165 -4.26 -13.26 25.43
CA GLU A 165 -3.85 -14.60 24.98
C GLU A 165 -4.75 -15.15 23.87
N ASN A 166 -6.05 -14.87 23.92
CA ASN A 166 -7.03 -15.34 22.93
C ASN A 166 -7.42 -14.28 21.90
N LEU A 167 -6.59 -13.23 21.70
CA LEU A 167 -6.94 -12.06 20.90
C LEU A 167 -7.40 -12.40 19.47
N GLU A 168 -6.81 -13.41 18.84
CA GLU A 168 -7.22 -13.89 17.52
C GLU A 168 -8.68 -14.34 17.50
N LYS A 169 -9.11 -15.10 18.52
CA LYS A 169 -10.51 -15.53 18.66
C LYS A 169 -11.43 -14.36 18.95
N GLU A 170 -10.97 -13.38 19.73
CA GLU A 170 -11.74 -12.16 19.99
C GLU A 170 -11.93 -11.33 18.70
N PHE A 171 -10.93 -11.25 17.83
CA PHE A 171 -11.06 -10.60 16.52
C PHE A 171 -12.11 -11.33 15.65
N VAL A 172 -12.10 -12.66 15.62
CA VAL A 172 -13.11 -13.45 14.88
C VAL A 172 -14.52 -13.21 15.43
N LYS A 173 -14.69 -13.04 16.74
CA LYS A 173 -16.01 -12.69 17.32
C LYS A 173 -16.48 -11.32 16.85
N VAL A 174 -15.62 -10.30 16.95
CA VAL A 174 -15.90 -8.93 16.48
C VAL A 174 -16.24 -8.93 15.00
N GLN A 175 -15.48 -9.68 14.20
CA GLN A 175 -15.71 -9.83 12.77
C GLN A 175 -17.12 -10.36 12.47
N ARG A 176 -17.55 -11.41 13.18
CA ARG A 176 -18.87 -12.03 13.00
C ARG A 176 -20.01 -11.16 13.53
N GLU A 177 -19.84 -10.55 14.70
CA GLU A 177 -20.87 -9.70 15.33
C GLU A 177 -21.20 -8.48 14.44
N PHE A 178 -20.18 -7.85 13.87
CA PHE A 178 -20.33 -6.61 13.09
C PHE A 178 -20.19 -6.78 11.58
N HIS A 179 -20.10 -8.01 11.08
CA HIS A 179 -20.04 -8.34 9.65
C HIS A 179 -18.87 -7.64 8.92
N LEU A 180 -17.69 -7.64 9.55
CA LEU A 180 -16.53 -6.89 9.08
C LEU A 180 -15.64 -7.75 8.16
N PRO A 181 -14.99 -7.17 7.14
CA PRO A 181 -14.02 -7.89 6.31
C PRO A 181 -12.77 -8.26 7.11
N ALA A 182 -12.27 -9.49 6.96
CA ALA A 182 -11.06 -9.95 7.66
C ALA A 182 -9.81 -9.12 7.30
N GLY A 183 -9.72 -8.68 6.04
CA GLY A 183 -8.56 -7.93 5.53
C GLY A 183 -8.39 -6.54 6.13
N ASP A 184 -9.43 -6.01 6.79
CA ASP A 184 -9.37 -4.69 7.42
C ASP A 184 -8.91 -4.75 8.90
N PHE A 185 -8.72 -5.96 9.46
CA PHE A 185 -8.24 -6.13 10.83
C PHE A 185 -6.72 -5.95 10.92
N PRO A 186 -6.23 -5.39 12.05
CA PRO A 186 -4.80 -5.26 12.28
C PRO A 186 -4.13 -6.63 12.51
N TYR A 187 -2.80 -6.68 12.32
CA TYR A 187 -2.02 -7.88 12.62
C TYR A 187 -2.07 -8.21 14.11
N VAL A 188 -2.55 -9.42 14.43
CA VAL A 188 -2.91 -9.83 15.80
C VAL A 188 -1.71 -9.75 16.75
N GLU A 189 -0.54 -10.24 16.36
CA GLU A 189 0.63 -10.28 17.24
C GLU A 189 1.11 -8.86 17.60
N HIS A 190 1.19 -7.97 16.60
CA HIS A 190 1.56 -6.58 16.83
C HIS A 190 0.53 -5.85 17.72
N PHE A 191 -0.76 -6.11 17.50
CA PHE A 191 -1.81 -5.55 18.35
C PHE A 191 -1.68 -6.08 19.80
N ARG A 192 -1.37 -7.36 19.98
CA ARG A 192 -1.18 -8.00 21.29
C ARG A 192 -0.04 -7.38 22.07
N GLU A 193 1.11 -7.15 21.41
CA GLU A 193 2.27 -6.49 22.02
C GLU A 193 1.91 -5.11 22.57
N ILE A 194 1.25 -4.28 21.74
CA ILE A 194 0.83 -2.93 22.14
C ILE A 194 -0.21 -3.01 23.26
N LEU A 195 -1.25 -3.83 23.10
CA LEU A 195 -2.36 -3.98 24.05
C LEU A 195 -1.88 -4.41 25.44
N SER A 196 -0.80 -5.19 25.52
CA SER A 196 -0.20 -5.63 26.78
C SER A 196 0.32 -4.48 27.65
N GLY A 197 0.61 -3.32 27.04
CA GLY A 197 0.99 -2.09 27.75
C GLY A 197 -0.18 -1.27 28.30
N TYR A 198 -1.43 -1.67 28.08
CA TYR A 198 -2.62 -0.93 28.48
C TYR A 198 -3.48 -1.69 29.51
N ASP A 199 -4.28 -0.94 30.26
CA ASP A 199 -5.32 -1.48 31.16
C ASP A 199 -6.67 -1.45 30.43
N ILE A 200 -7.18 -2.62 30.07
CA ILE A 200 -8.43 -2.76 29.30
C ILE A 200 -9.62 -2.23 30.11
N ASP A 201 -9.55 -2.26 31.45
CA ASP A 201 -10.64 -1.71 32.27
C ASP A 201 -10.73 -0.18 32.18
N LYS A 202 -9.69 0.51 31.71
CA LYS A 202 -9.75 1.96 31.47
C LYS A 202 -10.29 2.34 30.11
N PHE A 203 -10.53 1.37 29.22
CA PHE A 203 -11.08 1.65 27.91
C PHE A 203 -12.51 2.18 27.99
N GLU A 204 -12.83 3.04 27.02
CA GLU A 204 -14.18 3.53 26.84
C GLU A 204 -15.08 2.44 26.25
N LYS A 205 -16.36 2.48 26.63
CA LYS A 205 -17.38 1.68 25.97
C LYS A 205 -17.60 2.18 24.55
N LEU A 206 -17.98 1.28 23.66
CA LEU A 206 -18.38 1.64 22.30
C LEU A 206 -19.51 2.69 22.33
N LYS A 207 -19.36 3.74 21.53
CA LYS A 207 -20.36 4.82 21.41
C LYS A 207 -21.07 4.68 20.05
N PRO A 208 -22.30 4.13 20.00
CA PRO A 208 -22.99 3.88 18.72
C PRO A 208 -23.15 5.13 17.85
N LYS A 209 -23.39 6.30 18.46
CA LYS A 209 -23.50 7.57 17.74
C LYS A 209 -22.23 7.95 16.96
N MET A 210 -21.05 7.66 17.52
CA MET A 210 -19.78 7.96 16.83
C MET A 210 -19.52 6.99 15.68
N ILE A 211 -19.92 5.72 15.85
CA ILE A 211 -19.85 4.74 14.76
C ILE A 211 -20.80 5.13 13.63
N GLN A 212 -22.04 5.51 13.95
CA GLN A 212 -23.01 5.97 12.96
C GLN A 212 -22.49 7.18 12.17
N ALA A 213 -21.85 8.15 12.83
CA ALA A 213 -21.25 9.29 12.13
C ALA A 213 -20.18 8.88 11.10
N VAL A 214 -19.38 7.84 11.40
CA VAL A 214 -18.40 7.30 10.44
C VAL A 214 -19.10 6.54 9.32
N ASP A 215 -20.17 5.80 9.62
CA ASP A 215 -20.95 5.07 8.62
C ASP A 215 -21.69 6.00 7.67
N ASP A 216 -22.28 7.08 8.17
CA ASP A 216 -22.94 8.11 7.38
C ASP A 216 -21.93 8.83 6.48
N MET A 217 -20.76 9.16 7.03
CA MET A 217 -19.66 9.76 6.26
C MET A 217 -19.19 8.84 5.12
N LEU A 218 -19.01 7.55 5.39
CA LEU A 218 -18.58 6.57 4.39
C LEU A 218 -19.68 6.29 3.34
N GLY A 219 -20.95 6.27 3.75
CA GLY A 219 -22.09 5.89 2.93
C GLY A 219 -22.69 7.03 2.10
N TYR A 220 -22.62 8.27 2.57
CA TYR A 220 -23.27 9.42 1.96
C TYR A 220 -22.29 10.57 1.67
N ASP A 221 -21.56 11.05 2.69
CA ASP A 221 -20.75 12.26 2.55
C ASP A 221 -19.59 12.10 1.57
N ILE A 222 -18.86 10.98 1.60
CA ILE A 222 -17.75 10.72 0.67
C ILE A 222 -18.25 10.55 -0.77
N PRO A 223 -19.27 9.72 -1.06
CA PRO A 223 -19.85 9.65 -2.39
C PRO A 223 -20.38 11.00 -2.91
N GLU A 224 -21.02 11.81 -2.06
CA GLU A 224 -21.49 13.14 -2.43
C GLU A 224 -20.32 14.10 -2.70
N LEU A 225 -19.29 14.07 -1.86
CA LEU A 225 -18.05 14.79 -2.09
C LEU A 225 -17.46 14.39 -3.45
N LEU A 226 -17.35 13.11 -3.77
CA LEU A 226 -16.81 12.66 -5.06
C LEU A 226 -17.65 13.10 -6.27
N LYS A 227 -18.96 13.29 -6.12
CA LYS A 227 -19.81 13.86 -7.19
C LYS A 227 -19.57 15.35 -7.39
N ASN A 228 -19.38 16.09 -6.30
CA ASN A 228 -19.25 17.55 -6.32
C ASN A 228 -17.79 18.01 -6.51
N PHE A 229 -16.84 17.19 -6.09
CA PHE A 229 -15.42 17.40 -6.19
C PHE A 229 -14.96 17.01 -7.59
N ARG A 230 -15.03 17.96 -8.52
CA ARG A 230 -14.33 17.83 -9.79
C ARG A 230 -12.84 17.82 -9.51
N ASN A 231 -12.15 16.80 -9.99
CA ASN A 231 -10.70 16.76 -9.90
C ASN A 231 -10.18 18.03 -10.61
N PRO A 232 -9.44 18.93 -9.94
CA PRO A 232 -8.97 20.17 -10.58
C PRO A 232 -7.97 19.91 -11.70
N TYR A 233 -7.57 18.64 -11.89
CA TYR A 233 -6.69 18.15 -12.93
C TYR A 233 -7.42 17.32 -14.01
N ASP A 234 -8.78 17.28 -13.98
CA ASP A 234 -9.60 16.79 -15.09
C ASP A 234 -9.70 17.79 -16.26
#